data_AF-Q3L763-F1
#
_entry.id   AF-Q3L763-F1
#
_cell.length_a   1.000
_cell.length_b   1.000
_cell.length_c   1.000
_cell.angle_alpha   90.00
_cell.angle_beta   90.00
_cell.angle_gamma   90.00
#
_symmetry.space_group_name_H-M   'P 1'
#
loop_
_entity.id
_entity.type
_entity.pdbx_description
1 polymer ?
#
loop_
_entity_poly.entity_id
_entity_poly.type
_entity_poly.pdbx_seq_one_letter_code
_entity_poly.pdbx_strand_id
1 'polypeptide(L)'
;MKKNTLSAILMTLFLFISCNNGGPELKGNEVAKSDGTVLDLTKISTKIKDAVTFAESVKEVETLVKSIDELAKAIKKKIQADGLQDDTDNLNGTLLAGAYQIMSDADSKLTALEGNSEKFAGMKDKVTSAKQKSTAFLNKLKSENATLGVASAAVSSANAKEAIDRNNASKTKGAKELGELNTAIGALLSAANDAVEAAIKELTVVPAKPATPAKP
;
A
#
# COMPACT_ATOMS: atom_id res chain seq x y z
N MET A 1 50.51 -48.44 -1.65
CA MET A 1 49.05 -48.46 -1.95
C MET A 1 48.82 -49.29 -3.20
N LYS A 2 47.89 -50.26 -3.20
CA LYS A 2 47.66 -51.14 -4.37
C LYS A 2 47.18 -50.27 -5.55
N LYS A 3 47.70 -50.49 -6.76
CA LYS A 3 47.32 -49.73 -7.98
C LYS A 3 45.79 -49.66 -8.19
N ASN A 4 45.07 -50.67 -7.71
CA ASN A 4 43.62 -50.80 -7.86
C ASN A 4 42.83 -49.88 -6.91
N THR A 5 43.39 -49.47 -5.76
CA THR A 5 42.70 -48.58 -4.81
C THR A 5 42.81 -47.11 -5.20
N LEU A 6 43.90 -46.70 -5.85
CA LEU A 6 44.08 -45.34 -6.35
C LEU A 6 43.17 -45.05 -7.57
N SER A 7 43.02 -46.03 -8.46
CA SER A 7 42.14 -45.94 -9.63
C SER A 7 40.67 -45.78 -9.24
N ALA A 8 40.21 -46.53 -8.22
CA ALA A 8 38.85 -46.42 -7.71
C ALA A 8 38.57 -45.06 -7.06
N ILE A 9 39.51 -44.53 -6.26
CA ILE A 9 39.37 -43.20 -5.65
C ILE A 9 39.35 -42.10 -6.72
N LEU A 10 40.19 -42.21 -7.76
CA LEU A 10 40.25 -41.23 -8.85
C LEU A 10 38.99 -41.25 -9.74
N MET A 11 38.44 -42.43 -10.04
CA MET A 11 37.16 -42.56 -10.76
C MET A 11 35.99 -41.97 -9.96
N THR A 12 35.96 -42.23 -8.65
CA THR A 12 34.88 -41.70 -7.79
C THR A 12 34.98 -40.18 -7.68
N LEU A 13 36.19 -39.62 -7.58
CA LEU A 13 36.43 -38.18 -7.56
C LEU A 13 36.07 -37.50 -8.89
N PHE A 14 36.38 -38.13 -10.03
CA PHE A 14 35.94 -37.66 -11.36
C PHE A 14 34.42 -37.71 -11.52
N LEU A 15 33.74 -38.73 -10.97
CA LEU A 15 32.28 -38.81 -10.98
C LEU A 15 31.63 -37.67 -10.18
N PHE A 16 32.19 -37.31 -9.01
CA PHE A 16 31.68 -36.22 -8.19
C PHE A 16 31.91 -34.84 -8.83
N ILE A 17 33.03 -34.64 -9.54
CA ILE A 17 33.29 -33.39 -10.28
C ILE A 17 32.43 -33.32 -11.56
N SER A 18 32.18 -34.44 -12.24
CA SER A 18 31.32 -34.47 -13.44
C SER A 18 29.83 -34.29 -13.12
N CYS A 19 29.38 -34.66 -11.92
CA CYS A 19 28.01 -34.41 -11.47
C CYS A 19 27.77 -32.97 -11.00
N ASN A 20 28.83 -32.17 -10.78
CA ASN A 20 28.69 -30.79 -10.32
C ASN A 20 28.59 -29.75 -11.47
N ASN A 21 28.62 -30.21 -12.73
CA ASN A 21 28.49 -29.35 -13.91
C ASN A 21 27.17 -29.56 -14.66
N GLY A 22 26.22 -30.32 -14.09
CA GLY A 22 24.94 -30.66 -14.71
C GLY A 22 23.81 -29.65 -14.44
N GLY A 23 24.14 -28.42 -14.04
CA GLY A 23 23.14 -27.37 -13.90
C GLY A 23 22.52 -27.03 -15.26
N PRO A 24 21.26 -26.57 -15.30
CA PRO A 24 20.63 -26.11 -16.53
C PRO A 24 21.48 -25.01 -17.19
N GLU A 25 21.52 -24.99 -18.52
CA GLU A 25 22.17 -23.91 -19.27
C GLU A 25 21.40 -22.60 -19.01
N LEU A 26 22.01 -21.68 -18.27
CA LEU A 26 21.38 -20.45 -17.82
C LEU A 26 21.55 -19.33 -18.85
N LYS A 27 20.49 -18.55 -19.05
CA LYS A 27 20.61 -17.26 -19.75
C LYS A 27 21.28 -16.23 -18.84
N GLY A 28 21.83 -15.15 -19.41
CA GLY A 28 22.59 -14.15 -18.64
C GLY A 28 21.83 -13.47 -17.50
N ASN A 29 20.49 -13.49 -17.51
CA ASN A 29 19.62 -12.95 -16.47
C ASN A 29 19.05 -14.02 -15.51
N GLU A 30 19.46 -15.28 -15.66
CA GLU A 30 18.97 -16.41 -14.89
C GLU A 30 20.00 -16.88 -13.86
N VAL A 31 19.52 -17.33 -12.70
CA VAL A 31 20.35 -17.99 -11.69
C VAL A 31 19.71 -19.30 -11.26
N ALA A 32 20.51 -20.34 -11.09
CA ALA A 32 20.04 -21.62 -10.54
C ALA A 32 20.27 -21.66 -9.03
N LYS A 33 19.24 -22.06 -8.27
CA LYS A 33 19.37 -22.46 -6.88
C LYS A 33 20.01 -23.85 -6.79
N SER A 34 20.52 -24.21 -5.60
CA SER A 34 21.10 -25.53 -5.35
C SER A 34 20.11 -26.70 -5.52
N ASP A 35 18.81 -26.42 -5.51
CA ASP A 35 17.74 -27.38 -5.77
C ASP A 35 17.36 -27.51 -7.26
N GLY A 36 18.07 -26.81 -8.16
CA GLY A 36 17.83 -26.81 -9.60
C GLY A 36 16.78 -25.81 -10.09
N THR A 37 16.14 -25.06 -9.19
CA THR A 37 15.19 -23.99 -9.57
C THR A 37 15.91 -22.88 -10.30
N VAL A 38 15.43 -22.51 -11.49
CA VAL A 38 15.94 -21.36 -12.24
C VAL A 38 15.09 -20.13 -11.95
N LEU A 39 15.74 -19.06 -11.49
CA LEU A 39 15.12 -17.75 -11.23
C LEU A 39 15.49 -16.79 -12.34
N ASP A 40 14.51 -16.06 -12.87
CA ASP A 40 14.73 -14.96 -13.81
C ASP A 40 14.80 -13.63 -13.02
N LEU A 41 16.03 -13.14 -12.81
CA LEU A 41 16.27 -11.94 -12.01
C LEU A 41 15.66 -10.67 -12.62
N THR A 42 15.56 -10.60 -13.95
CA THR A 42 14.95 -9.44 -14.64
C THR A 42 13.45 -9.41 -14.41
N LYS A 43 12.77 -10.56 -14.49
CA LYS A 43 11.33 -10.63 -14.19
C LYS A 43 11.04 -10.35 -12.72
N ILE A 44 11.78 -10.96 -11.79
CA ILE A 44 11.54 -10.79 -10.36
C ILE A 44 11.82 -9.33 -9.93
N SER A 45 12.93 -8.74 -10.38
CA SER A 45 13.23 -7.32 -10.06
C SER A 45 12.17 -6.36 -10.61
N THR A 46 11.62 -6.63 -11.80
CA THR A 46 10.52 -5.84 -12.37
C THR A 46 9.25 -5.95 -11.50
N LYS A 47 8.86 -7.16 -11.08
CA LYS A 47 7.72 -7.36 -10.18
C LYS A 47 7.89 -6.62 -8.84
N ILE A 48 9.08 -6.69 -8.24
CA ILE A 48 9.40 -5.98 -7.01
C ILE A 48 9.26 -4.46 -7.22
N LYS A 49 9.84 -3.93 -8.30
CA LYS A 49 9.76 -2.51 -8.64
C LYS A 49 8.31 -2.04 -8.82
N ASP A 50 7.51 -2.80 -9.55
CA ASP A 50 6.10 -2.48 -9.78
C ASP A 50 5.31 -2.51 -8.47
N ALA A 51 5.51 -3.53 -7.63
CA ALA A 51 4.85 -3.64 -6.33
C ALA A 51 5.23 -2.50 -5.39
N VAL A 52 6.51 -2.12 -5.33
CA VAL A 52 7.00 -1.00 -4.51
C VAL A 52 6.38 0.31 -4.98
N THR A 53 6.40 0.58 -6.29
CA THR A 53 5.81 1.80 -6.86
C THR A 53 4.32 1.92 -6.54
N PHE A 54 3.60 0.79 -6.59
CA PHE A 54 2.18 0.74 -6.20
C PHE A 54 1.99 1.02 -4.72
N ALA A 55 2.77 0.38 -3.84
CA ALA A 55 2.69 0.59 -2.39
C ALA A 55 3.03 2.05 -1.98
N GLU A 56 4.02 2.67 -2.62
CA GLU A 56 4.36 4.09 -2.43
C GLU A 56 3.18 5.01 -2.80
N SER A 57 2.52 4.74 -3.92
CA SER A 57 1.34 5.49 -4.36
C SER A 57 0.17 5.36 -3.37
N VAL A 58 -0.06 4.15 -2.83
CA VAL A 58 -1.06 3.93 -1.77
C VAL A 58 -0.67 4.67 -0.49
N LYS A 59 0.62 4.68 -0.13
CA LYS A 59 1.15 5.37 1.05
C LYS A 59 0.96 6.89 0.97
N GLU A 60 1.11 7.47 -0.22
CA GLU A 60 0.82 8.89 -0.46
C GLU A 60 -0.65 9.20 -0.14
N VAL A 61 -1.59 8.40 -0.64
CA VAL A 61 -3.03 8.55 -0.33
C VAL A 61 -3.31 8.41 1.16
N GLU A 62 -2.71 7.41 1.83
CA GLU A 62 -2.84 7.26 3.29
C GLU A 62 -2.38 8.51 4.04
N THR A 63 -1.26 9.10 3.60
CA THR A 63 -0.71 10.31 4.22
C THR A 63 -1.64 11.51 4.02
N LEU A 64 -2.21 11.68 2.83
CA LEU A 64 -3.21 12.72 2.56
C LEU A 64 -4.46 12.54 3.44
N VAL A 65 -5.01 11.33 3.53
CA VAL A 65 -6.19 11.04 4.37
C VAL A 65 -5.88 11.32 5.85
N LYS A 66 -4.71 10.90 6.34
CA LYS A 66 -4.29 11.14 7.72
C LYS A 66 -3.98 12.61 8.01
N SER A 67 -3.56 13.39 7.02
CA SER A 67 -3.32 14.84 7.20
C SER A 67 -4.58 15.59 7.63
N ILE A 68 -5.78 15.06 7.34
CA ILE A 68 -7.04 15.62 7.79
C ILE A 68 -7.18 15.58 9.32
N ASP A 69 -6.58 14.60 10.00
CA ASP A 69 -6.55 14.57 11.48
C ASP A 69 -5.75 15.76 12.04
N GLU A 70 -4.69 16.17 11.35
CA GLU A 70 -3.91 17.36 11.75
C GLU A 70 -4.70 18.65 11.49
N LEU A 71 -5.45 18.72 10.37
CA LEU A 71 -6.37 19.84 10.12
C LEU A 71 -7.51 19.89 11.15
N ALA A 72 -8.03 18.75 11.58
CA ALA A 72 -9.07 18.70 12.61
C ALA A 72 -8.59 19.30 13.95
N LYS A 73 -7.30 19.18 14.29
CA LYS A 73 -6.71 19.84 15.48
C LYS A 73 -6.69 21.37 15.37
N ALA A 74 -6.74 21.92 14.16
CA ALA A 74 -6.76 23.35 13.89
C ALA A 74 -8.18 23.96 13.89
N ILE A 75 -9.23 23.16 14.11
CA ILE A 75 -10.60 23.67 14.24
C ILE A 75 -10.68 24.68 15.40
N LYS A 76 -11.27 25.84 15.13
CA LYS A 76 -11.39 26.97 16.08
C LYS A 76 -10.01 27.45 16.56
N LYS A 77 -8.96 27.33 15.73
CA LYS A 77 -7.61 27.79 16.08
C LYS A 77 -7.13 28.90 15.15
N LYS A 78 -6.25 29.76 15.67
CA LYS A 78 -5.43 30.71 14.92
C LYS A 78 -3.99 30.66 15.41
N ILE A 79 -3.06 31.11 14.57
CA ILE A 79 -1.65 31.24 14.93
C ILE A 79 -1.47 32.49 15.80
N GLN A 80 -0.76 32.35 16.90
CA GLN A 80 -0.29 33.39 17.81
C GLN A 80 1.22 33.18 18.07
N ALA A 81 1.85 34.09 18.83
CA ALA A 81 3.28 34.01 19.14
C ALA A 81 3.70 32.65 19.73
N ASP A 82 2.85 32.05 20.57
CA ASP A 82 3.10 30.77 21.23
C ASP A 82 2.49 29.55 20.48
N GLY A 83 2.13 29.72 19.20
CA GLY A 83 1.54 28.66 18.37
C GLY A 83 0.01 28.75 18.25
N LEU A 84 -0.66 27.60 18.16
CA LEU A 84 -2.11 27.55 17.93
C LEU A 84 -2.90 27.86 19.20
N GLN A 85 -3.70 28.92 19.16
CA GLN A 85 -4.64 29.29 20.23
C GLN A 85 -6.07 29.35 19.71
N ASP A 86 -7.05 29.33 20.62
CA ASP A 86 -8.46 29.42 20.26
C ASP A 86 -8.75 30.72 19.50
N ASP A 87 -9.51 30.59 18.41
CA ASP A 87 -9.99 31.69 17.60
C ASP A 87 -11.45 32.00 17.91
N THR A 88 -11.73 33.26 18.25
CA THR A 88 -13.08 33.76 18.51
C THR A 88 -13.89 33.91 17.22
N ASP A 89 -13.21 34.11 16.08
CA ASP A 89 -13.86 34.38 14.80
C ASP A 89 -14.27 33.09 14.08
N ASN A 90 -13.81 31.93 14.58
CA ASN A 90 -14.29 30.60 14.21
C ASN A 90 -14.24 30.35 12.69
N LEU A 91 -13.12 30.71 12.05
CA LEU A 91 -12.89 30.66 10.59
C LEU A 91 -12.71 29.22 10.03
N ASN A 92 -13.60 28.30 10.40
CA ASN A 92 -13.49 26.89 10.04
C ASN A 92 -13.88 26.62 8.59
N GLY A 93 -14.73 27.43 7.95
CA GLY A 93 -15.15 27.16 6.57
C GLY A 93 -13.98 27.12 5.58
N THR A 94 -12.99 28.00 5.75
CA THR A 94 -11.74 28.00 4.94
C THR A 94 -10.87 26.78 5.24
N LEU A 95 -10.81 26.34 6.50
CA LEU A 95 -10.12 25.10 6.89
C LEU A 95 -10.78 23.87 6.24
N LEU A 96 -12.12 23.82 6.26
CA LEU A 96 -12.89 22.74 5.63
C LEU A 96 -12.73 22.74 4.10
N ALA A 97 -12.66 23.90 3.45
CA ALA A 97 -12.37 23.98 2.03
C ALA A 97 -10.99 23.39 1.70
N GLY A 98 -9.97 23.65 2.54
CA GLY A 98 -8.66 23.02 2.42
C GLY A 98 -8.72 21.50 2.59
N ALA A 99 -9.43 21.01 3.61
CA ALA A 99 -9.64 19.57 3.82
C ALA A 99 -10.36 18.92 2.63
N TYR A 100 -11.38 19.57 2.07
CA TYR A 100 -12.08 19.11 0.87
C TYR A 100 -11.15 19.01 -0.34
N GLN A 101 -10.27 19.99 -0.54
CA GLN A 101 -9.32 20.00 -1.65
C GLN A 101 -8.28 18.88 -1.53
N ILE A 102 -7.72 18.65 -0.34
CA ILE A 102 -6.81 17.52 -0.08
C ILE A 102 -7.50 16.20 -0.36
N MET A 103 -8.76 16.06 0.07
CA MET A 103 -9.51 14.83 -0.14
C MET A 103 -9.94 14.62 -1.59
N SER A 104 -10.12 15.71 -2.36
CA SER A 104 -10.32 15.65 -3.81
C SER A 104 -9.07 15.15 -4.53
N ASP A 105 -7.88 15.54 -4.08
CA ASP A 105 -6.61 15.01 -4.60
C ASP A 105 -6.43 13.53 -4.24
N ALA A 106 -6.72 13.14 -2.99
CA ALA A 106 -6.70 11.73 -2.58
C ALA A 106 -7.65 10.85 -3.42
N ASP A 107 -8.86 11.31 -3.71
CA ASP A 107 -9.83 10.61 -4.59
C ASP A 107 -9.32 10.49 -6.04
N SER A 108 -8.69 11.54 -6.56
CA SER A 108 -8.06 11.53 -7.89
C SER A 108 -6.91 10.52 -7.97
N LYS A 109 -6.08 10.44 -6.94
CA LYS A 109 -4.98 9.46 -6.83
C LYS A 109 -5.51 8.03 -6.71
N LEU A 110 -6.62 7.81 -5.99
CA LEU A 110 -7.31 6.51 -5.94
C LEU A 110 -7.86 6.11 -7.31
N THR A 111 -8.36 7.07 -8.09
CA THR A 111 -8.78 6.83 -9.48
C THR A 111 -7.60 6.38 -10.36
N ALA A 112 -6.43 7.01 -10.21
CA ALA A 112 -5.22 6.58 -10.93
C ALA A 112 -4.73 5.18 -10.48
N LEU A 113 -4.80 4.88 -9.18
CA LEU A 113 -4.49 3.56 -8.64
C LEU A 113 -5.41 2.47 -9.20
N GLU A 114 -6.70 2.77 -9.41
CA GLU A 114 -7.67 1.80 -9.93
C GLU A 114 -7.23 1.28 -11.30
N GLY A 115 -6.77 2.16 -12.19
CA GLY A 115 -6.25 1.80 -13.51
C GLY A 115 -4.97 0.95 -13.48
N ASN A 116 -4.21 0.98 -12.38
CA ASN A 116 -2.99 0.19 -12.20
C ASN A 116 -3.19 -1.08 -11.35
N SER A 117 -4.34 -1.21 -10.69
CA SER A 117 -4.59 -2.26 -9.69
C SER A 117 -4.67 -3.68 -10.27
N GLU A 118 -4.99 -3.82 -11.57
CA GLU A 118 -5.16 -5.12 -12.23
C GLU A 118 -3.86 -5.94 -12.32
N LYS A 119 -2.71 -5.28 -12.13
CA LYS A 119 -1.39 -5.94 -12.08
C LYS A 119 -1.20 -6.80 -10.82
N PHE A 120 -2.01 -6.58 -9.79
CA PHE A 120 -1.87 -7.23 -8.48
C PHE A 120 -3.13 -8.01 -8.14
N ALA A 121 -2.98 -9.31 -7.91
CA ALA A 121 -4.09 -10.19 -7.58
C ALA A 121 -4.84 -9.70 -6.31
N GLY A 122 -6.17 -9.58 -6.40
CA GLY A 122 -7.01 -9.17 -5.27
C GLY A 122 -6.89 -7.71 -4.85
N MET A 123 -6.26 -6.85 -5.67
CA MET A 123 -6.06 -5.44 -5.36
C MET A 123 -7.19 -4.54 -5.86
N LYS A 124 -7.78 -4.85 -7.02
CA LYS A 124 -8.85 -4.06 -7.66
C LYS A 124 -9.99 -3.72 -6.71
N ASP A 125 -10.56 -4.72 -6.05
CA ASP A 125 -11.68 -4.53 -5.11
C ASP A 125 -11.32 -3.62 -3.93
N LYS A 126 -10.07 -3.68 -3.44
CA LYS A 126 -9.60 -2.84 -2.33
C LYS A 126 -9.46 -1.38 -2.76
N VAL A 127 -8.91 -1.14 -3.96
CA VAL A 127 -8.78 0.21 -4.52
C VAL A 127 -10.16 0.80 -4.81
N THR A 128 -11.05 0.04 -5.46
CA THR A 128 -12.43 0.48 -5.73
C THR A 128 -13.18 0.77 -4.43
N SER A 129 -13.04 -0.07 -3.39
CA SER A 129 -13.65 0.15 -2.07
C SER A 129 -13.16 1.44 -1.40
N ALA A 130 -11.86 1.73 -1.48
CA ALA A 130 -11.29 2.97 -0.96
C ALA A 130 -11.78 4.20 -1.75
N LYS A 131 -11.76 4.13 -3.08
CA LYS A 131 -12.26 5.18 -3.98
C LYS A 131 -13.73 5.50 -3.74
N GLN A 132 -14.58 4.48 -3.59
CA GLN A 132 -15.99 4.69 -3.28
C GLN A 132 -16.18 5.45 -1.96
N LYS A 133 -15.35 5.17 -0.95
CA LYS A 133 -15.40 5.85 0.35
C LYS A 133 -14.86 7.27 0.29
N SER A 134 -13.83 7.56 -0.52
CA SER A 134 -13.37 8.94 -0.74
C SER A 134 -14.43 9.76 -1.45
N THR A 135 -15.05 9.20 -2.49
CA THR A 135 -16.17 9.84 -3.18
C THR A 135 -17.36 10.05 -2.25
N ALA A 136 -17.69 9.07 -1.39
CA ALA A 136 -18.76 9.21 -0.40
C ALA A 136 -18.49 10.33 0.59
N PHE A 137 -17.27 10.45 1.10
CA PHE A 137 -16.85 11.55 1.98
C PHE A 137 -17.04 12.92 1.30
N LEU A 138 -16.52 13.09 0.08
CA LEU A 138 -16.66 14.35 -0.68
C LEU A 138 -18.14 14.69 -0.96
N ASN A 139 -18.93 13.68 -1.33
CA ASN A 139 -20.37 13.86 -1.54
C ASN A 139 -21.10 14.24 -0.26
N LYS A 140 -20.72 13.67 0.89
CA LYS A 140 -21.30 14.03 2.17
C LYS A 140 -21.03 15.49 2.52
N LEU A 141 -19.78 15.96 2.39
CA LEU A 141 -19.44 17.37 2.60
C LEU A 141 -20.25 18.30 1.68
N LYS A 142 -20.38 17.96 0.40
CA LYS A 142 -21.20 18.73 -0.56
C LYS A 142 -22.68 18.75 -0.17
N SER A 143 -23.23 17.63 0.28
CA SER A 143 -24.64 17.55 0.70
C SER A 143 -24.94 18.41 1.92
N GLU A 144 -23.95 18.63 2.78
CA GLU A 144 -24.03 19.47 3.98
C GLU A 144 -23.68 20.94 3.71
N ASN A 145 -23.64 21.40 2.44
CA ASN A 145 -23.21 22.77 2.09
C ASN A 145 -24.03 23.87 2.78
N ALA A 146 -25.31 23.63 3.09
CA ALA A 146 -26.12 24.59 3.84
C ALA A 146 -25.57 24.87 5.25
N THR A 147 -24.75 23.97 5.79
CA THR A 147 -24.06 24.12 7.08
C THR A 147 -22.56 24.35 6.93
N LEU A 148 -21.90 23.69 5.98
CA LEU A 148 -20.44 23.67 5.83
C LEU A 148 -19.93 24.67 4.78
N GLY A 149 -20.77 25.07 3.83
CA GLY A 149 -20.47 25.98 2.73
C GLY A 149 -20.93 27.42 2.97
N VAL A 150 -21.30 27.76 4.20
CA VAL A 150 -21.62 29.13 4.62
C VAL A 150 -20.34 29.96 4.80
N ALA A 151 -20.49 31.26 5.11
CA ALA A 151 -19.35 32.11 5.43
C ALA A 151 -18.45 31.47 6.51
N SER A 152 -17.12 31.61 6.36
CA SER A 152 -16.16 30.83 7.15
C SER A 152 -16.41 30.87 8.66
N ALA A 153 -16.67 32.06 9.20
CA ALA A 153 -16.97 32.30 10.62
C ALA A 153 -18.29 31.64 11.11
N ALA A 154 -19.24 31.41 10.21
CA ALA A 154 -20.55 30.83 10.52
C ALA A 154 -20.52 29.30 10.63
N VAL A 155 -19.43 28.64 10.21
CA VAL A 155 -19.27 27.20 10.39
C VAL A 155 -18.83 26.92 11.83
N SER A 156 -19.78 26.56 12.70
CA SER A 156 -19.50 26.24 14.10
C SER A 156 -18.41 25.16 14.26
N SER A 157 -17.64 25.22 15.36
CA SER A 157 -16.62 24.21 15.64
C SER A 157 -17.21 22.80 15.79
N ALA A 158 -18.45 22.69 16.27
CA ALA A 158 -19.18 21.42 16.34
C ALA A 158 -19.44 20.86 14.94
N ASN A 159 -19.96 21.68 14.02
CA ASN A 159 -20.19 21.27 12.63
C ASN A 159 -18.89 20.89 11.92
N ALA A 160 -17.80 21.63 12.14
CA ALA A 160 -16.49 21.31 11.59
C ALA A 160 -15.96 19.96 12.11
N LYS A 161 -16.12 19.67 13.40
CA LYS A 161 -15.74 18.37 13.99
C LYS A 161 -16.57 17.22 13.42
N GLU A 162 -17.89 17.39 13.30
CA GLU A 162 -18.76 16.39 12.67
C GLU A 162 -18.41 16.11 11.20
N ALA A 163 -17.71 17.03 10.54
CA ALA A 163 -17.27 16.91 9.16
C ALA A 163 -15.91 16.22 9.02
N ILE A 164 -14.89 16.58 9.81
CA ILE A 164 -13.50 16.13 9.58
C ILE A 164 -12.79 15.52 10.80
N ASP A 165 -13.35 15.59 12.01
CA ASP A 165 -12.79 14.90 13.18
C ASP A 165 -13.41 13.51 13.30
N ARG A 166 -12.74 12.50 12.74
CA ARG A 166 -13.20 11.10 12.77
C ARG A 166 -13.33 10.52 14.18
N ASN A 167 -12.75 11.16 15.19
CA ASN A 167 -12.84 10.77 16.60
C ASN A 167 -13.94 11.53 17.35
N ASN A 168 -14.60 12.51 16.72
CA ASN A 168 -15.70 13.25 17.34
C ASN A 168 -16.88 12.31 17.68
N ALA A 169 -17.61 12.61 18.75
CA ALA A 169 -18.73 11.77 19.17
C ALA A 169 -19.87 11.75 18.13
N SER A 170 -20.24 12.91 17.61
CA SER A 170 -21.18 13.05 16.50
C SER A 170 -20.42 13.08 15.17
N LYS A 171 -20.91 12.34 14.16
CA LYS A 171 -20.19 12.14 12.88
C LYS A 171 -21.10 12.28 11.67
N THR A 172 -22.15 13.08 11.79
CA THR A 172 -23.27 13.11 10.86
C THR A 172 -23.00 13.94 9.59
N LYS A 173 -21.85 14.62 9.50
CA LYS A 173 -21.52 15.57 8.42
C LYS A 173 -20.29 15.20 7.58
N GLY A 174 -19.70 14.03 7.79
CA GLY A 174 -18.55 13.55 7.00
C GLY A 174 -17.53 12.76 7.82
N ALA A 175 -17.44 12.98 9.13
CA ALA A 175 -16.45 12.32 9.97
C ALA A 175 -16.61 10.78 10.01
N LYS A 176 -17.83 10.28 9.75
CA LYS A 176 -18.10 8.84 9.63
C LYS A 176 -17.49 8.30 8.34
N GLU A 177 -17.78 8.93 7.21
CA GLU A 177 -17.25 8.57 5.89
C GLU A 177 -15.72 8.68 5.85
N LEU A 178 -15.13 9.69 6.51
CA LEU A 178 -13.69 9.83 6.67
C LEU A 178 -13.06 8.67 7.46
N GLY A 179 -13.71 8.24 8.56
CA GLY A 179 -13.26 7.07 9.34
C GLY A 179 -13.31 5.77 8.54
N GLU A 180 -14.37 5.58 7.75
CA GLU A 180 -14.52 4.43 6.85
C GLU A 180 -13.44 4.44 5.76
N LEU A 181 -13.20 5.59 5.14
CA LEU A 181 -12.13 5.77 4.16
C LEU A 181 -10.76 5.43 4.76
N ASN A 182 -10.42 5.98 5.92
CA ASN A 182 -9.15 5.69 6.57
C ASN A 182 -8.96 4.20 6.84
N THR A 183 -10.02 3.51 7.26
CA THR A 183 -9.99 2.05 7.47
C THR A 183 -9.72 1.31 6.16
N ALA A 184 -10.41 1.69 5.08
CA ALA A 184 -10.21 1.07 3.77
C ALA A 184 -8.80 1.32 3.20
N ILE A 185 -8.25 2.52 3.39
CA ILE A 185 -6.88 2.83 2.96
C ILE A 185 -5.85 2.05 3.78
N GLY A 186 -6.08 1.88 5.09
CA GLY A 186 -5.22 1.02 5.92
C GLY A 186 -5.19 -0.42 5.41
N ALA A 187 -6.35 -0.99 5.07
CA ALA A 187 -6.44 -2.33 4.49
C ALA A 187 -5.78 -2.41 3.09
N LEU A 188 -5.93 -1.38 2.27
CA LEU A 188 -5.29 -1.30 0.96
C LEU A 188 -3.76 -1.23 1.07
N LEU A 189 -3.23 -0.42 1.98
CA LEU A 189 -1.80 -0.30 2.22
C LEU A 189 -1.20 -1.61 2.74
N SER A 190 -1.89 -2.29 3.65
CA SER A 190 -1.48 -3.62 4.11
C SER A 190 -1.35 -4.59 2.94
N ALA A 191 -2.37 -4.67 2.08
CA ALA A 191 -2.34 -5.55 0.91
C ALA A 191 -1.25 -5.17 -0.10
N ALA A 192 -0.96 -3.88 -0.28
CA ALA A 192 0.11 -3.42 -1.15
C ALA A 192 1.48 -3.86 -0.61
N ASN A 193 1.71 -3.76 0.70
CA ASN A 193 2.92 -4.25 1.35
C ASN A 193 3.03 -5.78 1.25
N ASP A 194 1.93 -6.52 1.41
CA ASP A 194 1.90 -7.97 1.22
C ASP A 194 2.30 -8.35 -0.22
N ALA A 195 1.88 -7.57 -1.23
CA ALA A 195 2.29 -7.78 -2.62
C ALA A 195 3.79 -7.54 -2.83
N VAL A 196 4.37 -6.53 -2.17
CA VAL A 196 5.83 -6.31 -2.15
C VAL A 196 6.54 -7.50 -1.51
N GLU A 197 6.08 -7.96 -0.34
CA GLU A 197 6.65 -9.12 0.31
C GLU A 197 6.55 -10.39 -0.54
N ALA A 198 5.42 -10.60 -1.21
CA ALA A 198 5.23 -11.75 -2.11
C ALA A 198 6.24 -11.71 -3.27
N ALA A 199 6.42 -10.54 -3.89
CA ALA A 199 7.40 -10.37 -4.97
C ALA A 199 8.84 -10.60 -4.49
N ILE A 200 9.18 -10.14 -3.28
CA ILE A 200 10.50 -10.40 -2.66
C ILE A 200 10.67 -11.88 -2.34
N LYS A 201 9.62 -12.53 -1.82
CA LYS A 201 9.65 -13.96 -1.45
C LYS A 201 10.00 -14.83 -2.64
N GLU A 202 9.62 -14.47 -3.88
CA GLU A 202 10.00 -15.20 -5.10
C GLU A 202 11.52 -15.43 -5.24
N LEU A 203 12.37 -14.57 -4.66
CA LEU A 203 13.83 -14.77 -4.62
C LEU A 203 14.26 -15.97 -3.76
N THR A 204 13.41 -16.35 -2.80
CA THR A 204 13.74 -17.33 -1.75
C THR A 204 12.85 -18.57 -1.79
N VAL A 205 11.70 -18.54 -2.48
CA VAL A 205 10.77 -19.67 -2.58
C VAL A 205 11.52 -20.95 -2.98
N VAL A 206 11.41 -21.97 -2.14
CA VAL A 206 11.83 -23.34 -2.43
C VAL A 206 10.63 -24.03 -3.09
N PRO A 207 10.77 -24.70 -4.24
CA PRO A 207 9.66 -25.46 -4.80
C PRO A 207 9.20 -26.52 -3.81
N ALA A 208 7.90 -26.79 -3.77
CA ALA A 208 7.40 -27.98 -3.09
C ALA A 208 8.10 -29.20 -3.69
N LYS A 209 8.76 -30.01 -2.83
CA LYS A 209 9.42 -31.24 -3.23
C LYS A 209 8.46 -32.06 -4.11
N PRO A 210 8.84 -32.45 -5.34
CA PRO A 210 7.97 -33.28 -6.16
C PRO A 210 7.63 -34.55 -5.38
N ALA A 211 6.34 -34.90 -5.35
CA ALA A 211 5.87 -36.12 -4.69
C ALA A 211 6.68 -37.30 -5.25
N THR A 212 7.29 -38.07 -4.35
CA THR A 212 8.04 -39.27 -4.70
C THR A 212 7.12 -40.17 -5.54
N PRO A 213 7.46 -40.51 -6.79
CA PRO A 213 6.63 -41.41 -7.57
C PRO A 213 6.48 -42.72 -6.82
N ALA A 214 5.23 -43.17 -6.65
CA ALA A 214 4.94 -44.47 -6.06
C ALA A 214 5.65 -45.54 -6.91
N LYS A 215 6.49 -46.35 -6.26
CA LYS A 215 7.21 -47.45 -6.90
C LYS A 215 6.18 -48.49 -7.38
N PRO A 216 6.31 -49.02 -8.60
CA PRO A 216 5.42 -50.07 -9.13
C PRO A 216 5.49 -51.36 -8.30
#